data_AF-A0ABD5LX81-F1
#
_entry.id   AF-A0ABD5LX81-F1
#
_cell.length_a   1.000
_cell.length_b   1.000
_cell.length_c   1.000
_cell.angle_alpha   90.00
_cell.angle_beta   90.00
_cell.angle_gamma   90.00
#
_symmetry.space_group_name_H-M   'P 1'
#
loop_
_entity.id
_entity.type
_entity.pdbx_description
1 polymer ?
#
loop_
_entity_poly.entity_id
_entity_poly.type
_entity_poly.pdbx_seq_one_letter_code
_entity_poly.pdbx_strand_id
1 'polypeptide(L)'
;MYQDAIQTLVNHGVTHAIELGPTSVLSDLGEREGITEISWIPTARMGVDEIQMKQQAATTLFIAGYDLPWQSLFKTQGSYIPLPLYPFEKQYYWYEKKDSEKYQPQKSAFDLPISQGRETALKALTTLDLPRLNSFNSTLTTLHNYYVDKMICSCLGHELNTPCL
;
A
#
# COMPACT_ATOMS: atom_id res chain seq x y z
N MET A 1 -20.73 -13.21 -39.19
CA MET A 1 -21.13 -13.80 -37.89
C MET A 1 -20.04 -13.68 -36.84
N TYR A 2 -18.82 -14.22 -37.03
CA TYR A 2 -17.72 -14.04 -36.05
C TYR A 2 -17.14 -12.62 -36.08
N GLN A 3 -16.77 -12.12 -37.26
CA GLN A 3 -16.21 -10.78 -37.44
C GLN A 3 -17.14 -9.69 -36.89
N ASP A 4 -18.45 -9.80 -37.15
CA ASP A 4 -19.47 -8.87 -36.62
C ASP A 4 -19.52 -8.88 -35.09
N ALA A 5 -19.38 -10.06 -34.47
CA ALA A 5 -19.34 -10.20 -33.02
C ALA A 5 -18.07 -9.56 -32.44
N ILE A 6 -16.91 -9.76 -33.06
CA ILE A 6 -15.67 -9.13 -32.59
C ILE A 6 -15.72 -7.61 -32.80
N GLN A 7 -16.21 -7.13 -33.94
CA GLN A 7 -16.40 -5.70 -34.15
C GLN A 7 -17.34 -5.09 -33.10
N THR A 8 -18.37 -5.83 -32.70
CA THR A 8 -19.25 -5.42 -31.61
C THR A 8 -18.48 -5.32 -30.29
N LEU A 9 -17.63 -6.30 -29.94
CA LEU A 9 -16.78 -6.25 -28.74
C LEU A 9 -15.81 -5.06 -28.75
N VAL A 10 -15.16 -4.81 -29.88
CA VAL A 10 -14.27 -3.65 -30.08
C VAL A 10 -15.05 -2.34 -29.88
N ASN A 11 -16.24 -2.23 -30.48
CA ASN A 11 -17.09 -1.05 -30.34
C ASN A 11 -17.58 -0.83 -28.89
N HIS A 12 -17.64 -1.88 -28.07
CA HIS A 12 -17.94 -1.80 -26.64
C HIS A 12 -16.71 -1.57 -25.76
N GLY A 13 -15.53 -1.37 -26.36
CA GLY A 13 -14.29 -1.09 -25.64
C GLY A 13 -13.71 -2.29 -24.90
N VAL A 14 -14.04 -3.51 -25.33
CA VAL A 14 -13.40 -4.72 -24.79
C VAL A 14 -11.93 -4.71 -25.21
N THR A 15 -11.04 -4.93 -24.25
CA THR A 15 -9.58 -4.89 -24.46
C THR A 15 -8.89 -6.24 -24.24
N HIS A 16 -9.56 -7.18 -23.58
CA HIS A 16 -9.02 -8.50 -23.27
C HIS A 16 -10.11 -9.56 -23.48
N ALA A 17 -9.81 -10.60 -24.25
CA ALA A 17 -10.71 -11.71 -24.52
C ALA A 17 -10.04 -13.02 -24.13
N ILE A 18 -10.70 -13.78 -23.25
CA ILE A 18 -10.23 -15.10 -22.82
C ILE A 18 -10.97 -16.21 -23.55
N GLU A 19 -10.23 -17.13 -24.16
CA GLU A 19 -10.81 -18.31 -24.82
C GLU A 19 -10.69 -19.51 -23.88
N LEU A 20 -11.85 -20.00 -23.43
CA LEU A 20 -11.99 -21.20 -22.61
C LEU A 20 -12.32 -22.39 -23.49
N GLY A 21 -11.34 -23.26 -23.71
CA GLY A 21 -11.52 -24.44 -24.55
C GLY A 21 -10.28 -25.31 -24.61
N PRO A 22 -10.34 -26.47 -25.30
CA PRO A 22 -9.21 -27.38 -25.47
C PRO A 22 -8.19 -26.90 -26.51
N THR A 23 -8.53 -25.85 -27.28
CA THR A 23 -7.73 -25.29 -28.38
C THR A 23 -7.90 -23.77 -28.43
N SER A 24 -7.06 -23.08 -29.20
CA SER A 24 -7.00 -21.62 -29.32
C SER A 24 -7.58 -21.08 -30.64
N VAL A 25 -8.69 -21.65 -31.13
CA VAL A 25 -9.17 -21.36 -32.49
C VAL A 25 -9.65 -19.91 -32.62
N LEU A 26 -10.36 -19.40 -31.62
CA LEU A 26 -10.90 -18.03 -31.66
C LEU A 26 -9.79 -17.01 -31.46
N SER A 27 -8.81 -17.32 -30.62
CA SER A 27 -7.63 -16.47 -30.39
C SER A 27 -6.79 -16.37 -31.67
N ASP A 28 -6.48 -17.51 -32.29
CA ASP A 28 -5.73 -17.56 -33.56
C ASP A 28 -6.48 -16.84 -34.69
N LEU A 29 -7.82 -16.92 -34.71
CA LEU A 29 -8.64 -16.21 -35.70
C LEU A 29 -8.62 -14.69 -35.47
N GLY A 30 -8.77 -14.25 -34.23
CA GLY A 30 -8.72 -12.83 -33.87
C GLY A 30 -7.38 -12.17 -34.22
N GLU A 31 -6.27 -12.88 -33.98
CA GLU A 31 -4.93 -12.44 -34.38
C GLU A 31 -4.78 -12.36 -35.91
N ARG A 32 -5.29 -13.36 -36.65
CA ARG A 32 -5.21 -13.41 -38.13
C ARG A 32 -5.99 -12.28 -38.80
N GLU A 33 -7.13 -11.89 -38.24
CA GLU A 33 -7.93 -10.77 -38.72
C GLU A 33 -7.29 -9.40 -38.41
N GLY A 34 -6.16 -9.38 -37.69
CA GLY A 34 -5.38 -8.16 -37.43
C GLY A 34 -6.00 -7.24 -36.38
N ILE A 35 -6.82 -7.79 -35.48
CA ILE A 35 -7.50 -7.03 -34.43
C ILE A 35 -6.51 -6.82 -33.28
N THR A 36 -6.02 -5.60 -33.10
CA THR A 36 -4.95 -5.27 -32.15
C THR A 36 -5.45 -4.58 -30.89
N GLU A 37 -6.71 -4.14 -30.90
CA GLU A 37 -7.40 -3.51 -29.78
C GLU A 37 -7.72 -4.51 -28.67
N ILE A 38 -7.78 -5.79 -29.00
CA ILE A 38 -8.09 -6.89 -28.08
C ILE A 38 -6.85 -7.76 -27.90
N SER A 39 -6.46 -7.96 -26.64
CA SER A 39 -5.51 -9.00 -26.25
C SER A 39 -6.23 -10.35 -26.17
N TRP A 40 -5.81 -11.30 -27.02
CA TRP A 40 -6.36 -12.65 -27.10
C TRP A 40 -5.62 -13.60 -26.16
N ILE A 41 -6.34 -14.19 -25.21
CA ILE A 41 -5.76 -15.00 -24.13
C ILE A 41 -6.34 -16.42 -24.19
N PRO A 42 -5.67 -17.38 -24.83
CA PRO A 42 -6.10 -18.77 -24.84
C PRO A 42 -5.77 -19.48 -23.52
N THR A 43 -6.65 -20.36 -23.03
CA THR A 43 -6.35 -21.21 -21.87
C THR A 43 -5.81 -22.59 -22.21
N ALA A 44 -5.86 -22.99 -23.48
CA ALA A 44 -5.25 -24.23 -23.95
C ALA A 44 -4.86 -24.14 -25.43
N ARG A 45 -3.85 -24.92 -25.81
CA ARG A 45 -3.41 -25.09 -27.20
C ARG A 45 -3.01 -26.53 -27.44
N MET A 46 -3.30 -27.03 -28.64
CA MET A 46 -2.94 -28.39 -29.01
C MET A 46 -1.42 -28.57 -28.98
N GLY A 47 -0.94 -29.61 -28.29
CA GLY A 47 0.49 -29.92 -28.18
C GLY A 47 1.26 -29.09 -27.15
N VAL A 48 0.59 -28.24 -26.37
CA VAL A 48 1.20 -27.48 -25.27
C VAL A 48 0.68 -28.01 -23.93
N ASP A 49 1.54 -27.98 -22.91
CA ASP A 49 1.16 -28.34 -21.54
C ASP A 49 0.03 -27.44 -21.02
N GLU A 50 -1.02 -28.07 -20.48
CA GLU A 50 -2.23 -27.39 -20.03
C GLU A 50 -1.97 -26.49 -18.81
N ILE A 51 -1.10 -26.92 -17.90
CA ILE A 51 -0.75 -26.14 -16.70
C ILE A 51 0.02 -24.89 -17.12
N GLN A 52 0.99 -25.04 -18.01
CA GLN A 52 1.75 -23.92 -18.56
C GLN A 52 0.85 -22.89 -19.25
N MET A 53 -0.09 -23.33 -20.10
CA MET A 53 -1.04 -22.42 -20.77
C MET A 53 -1.91 -21.64 -19.77
N LYS A 54 -2.45 -22.33 -18.76
CA LYS A 54 -3.27 -21.68 -17.72
C LYS A 54 -2.46 -20.69 -16.87
N GLN A 55 -1.23 -21.03 -16.54
CA GLN A 55 -0.32 -20.12 -15.83
C GLN A 55 -0.02 -18.87 -16.66
N GLN A 56 0.26 -19.03 -17.96
CA GLN A 56 0.48 -17.90 -18.87
C GLN A 56 -0.76 -17.02 -19.03
N ALA A 57 -1.95 -17.60 -19.13
CA ALA A 57 -3.20 -16.86 -19.15
C ALA A 57 -3.39 -16.03 -17.87
N ALA A 58 -3.17 -16.64 -16.69
CA ALA A 58 -3.25 -15.94 -15.41
C ALA A 58 -2.20 -14.81 -15.30
N THR A 59 -0.96 -15.06 -15.72
CA THR A 59 0.08 -14.02 -15.75
C THR A 59 -0.29 -12.86 -16.67
N THR A 60 -0.85 -13.15 -17.85
CA THR A 60 -1.27 -12.11 -18.82
C THR A 60 -2.37 -11.23 -18.22
N LEU A 61 -3.37 -11.83 -17.56
CA LEU A 61 -4.42 -11.09 -16.86
C LEU A 61 -3.87 -10.26 -15.70
N PHE A 62 -2.92 -10.80 -14.93
CA PHE A 62 -2.30 -10.05 -13.84
C PHE A 62 -1.51 -8.84 -14.34
N ILE A 63 -0.72 -8.98 -15.41
CA ILE A 63 0.03 -7.88 -16.02
C ILE A 63 -0.93 -6.81 -16.55
N ALA A 64 -2.08 -7.22 -17.08
CA ALA A 64 -3.14 -6.31 -17.50
C ALA A 64 -3.85 -5.58 -16.33
N GLY A 65 -3.53 -5.92 -15.08
CA GLY A 65 -4.05 -5.26 -13.89
C GLY A 65 -5.34 -5.86 -13.32
N TYR A 66 -5.75 -7.04 -13.77
CA TYR A 66 -6.90 -7.74 -13.19
C TYR A 66 -6.56 -8.29 -11.81
N ASP A 67 -7.46 -8.09 -10.84
CA ASP A 67 -7.37 -8.70 -9.53
C ASP A 67 -7.80 -10.18 -9.61
N LEU A 68 -6.83 -11.08 -9.45
CA LEU A 68 -7.06 -12.51 -9.55
C LEU A 68 -7.27 -13.12 -8.15
N PRO A 69 -8.16 -14.12 -8.01
CA PRO A 69 -8.37 -14.81 -6.75
C PRO A 69 -7.21 -15.78 -6.45
N TRP A 70 -6.05 -15.23 -6.08
CA TRP A 70 -4.80 -15.96 -5.89
C TRP A 70 -4.93 -17.18 -4.96
N GLN A 71 -5.71 -17.04 -3.89
CA GLN A 71 -5.99 -18.12 -2.93
C GLN A 71 -6.73 -19.30 -3.57
N SER A 72 -7.59 -19.05 -4.55
CA SER A 72 -8.33 -20.10 -5.28
C SER A 72 -7.48 -20.74 -6.38
N LEU A 73 -6.58 -19.96 -6.99
CA LEU A 73 -5.64 -20.44 -8.01
C LEU A 73 -4.54 -21.33 -7.40
N PHE A 74 -4.04 -20.95 -6.22
CA PHE A 74 -3.02 -21.69 -5.48
C PHE A 74 -3.63 -22.31 -4.22
N LYS A 75 -4.23 -23.50 -4.38
CA LYS A 75 -4.96 -24.21 -3.30
C LYS A 75 -4.05 -24.75 -2.18
N THR A 76 -2.73 -24.77 -2.37
CA THR A 76 -1.77 -25.23 -1.36
C THR A 76 -1.42 -24.09 -0.42
N GLN A 77 -1.47 -24.35 0.89
CA GLN A 77 -0.85 -23.48 1.90
C GLN A 77 0.65 -23.44 1.63
N GLY A 78 1.11 -22.39 0.95
CA GLY A 78 2.53 -22.12 0.79
C GLY A 78 3.16 -21.73 2.12
N SER A 79 4.47 -21.94 2.24
CA SER A 79 5.26 -21.36 3.32
C SER A 79 5.76 -19.98 2.89
N TYR A 80 5.76 -19.01 3.82
CA TYR A 80 6.42 -17.74 3.58
C TYR A 80 7.93 -17.95 3.45
N ILE A 81 8.50 -17.42 2.38
CA ILE A 81 9.95 -17.43 2.16
C ILE A 81 10.47 -15.99 2.18
N PRO A 82 11.69 -15.74 2.70
CA PRO A 82 12.29 -14.41 2.61
C PRO A 82 12.63 -14.11 1.15
N LEU A 83 12.02 -13.07 0.61
CA LEU A 83 12.35 -12.53 -0.70
C LEU A 83 13.21 -11.26 -0.54
N PRO A 84 14.01 -10.90 -1.56
CA PRO A 84 14.67 -9.59 -1.59
C PRO A 84 13.64 -8.47 -1.38
N LEU A 85 14.03 -7.46 -0.61
CA LEU A 85 13.21 -6.26 -0.44
C LEU A 85 13.06 -5.55 -1.78
N TYR A 86 11.93 -4.86 -1.95
CA TYR A 86 11.66 -4.06 -3.13
C TYR A 86 12.84 -3.11 -3.41
N PRO A 87 13.43 -3.15 -4.62
CA PRO A 87 14.56 -2.32 -4.96
C PRO A 87 14.09 -0.90 -5.25
N PHE A 88 13.80 -0.12 -4.20
CA PHE A 88 13.37 1.27 -4.34
C PHE A 88 14.35 2.05 -5.22
N GLU A 89 13.81 2.86 -6.14
CA GLU A 89 14.58 3.84 -6.88
C GLU A 89 15.01 4.96 -5.91
N LYS A 90 16.21 4.84 -5.37
CA LYS A 90 16.71 5.74 -4.32
C LYS A 90 17.15 7.06 -4.93
N GLN A 91 16.58 8.15 -4.43
CA GLN A 91 17.01 9.50 -4.71
C GLN A 91 17.24 10.25 -3.40
N TYR A 92 18.28 11.07 -3.37
CA TYR A 92 18.60 11.86 -2.19
C TYR A 92 17.77 13.14 -2.21
N TYR A 93 16.74 13.17 -1.36
CA TYR A 93 15.92 14.35 -1.14
C TYR A 93 16.37 15.03 0.15
N TRP A 94 17.23 16.04 0.02
CA TRP A 94 17.66 16.90 1.13
C TRP A 94 17.15 18.31 0.91
N TYR A 95 16.64 18.93 1.98
CA TYR A 95 16.41 20.37 1.99
C TYR A 95 17.76 21.06 2.24
N GLU A 96 18.35 21.62 1.18
CA GLU A 96 19.51 22.48 1.34
C GLU A 96 19.06 23.76 2.05
N LYS A 97 19.45 23.89 3.31
CA LYS A 97 19.40 25.17 4.01
C LYS A 97 20.32 26.11 3.24
N LYS A 98 19.76 26.94 2.35
CA LYS A 98 20.47 28.13 1.86
C LYS A 98 21.01 28.81 3.10
N ASP A 99 22.32 29.10 3.11
CA ASP A 99 22.92 29.94 4.14
C ASP A 99 22.03 31.17 4.24
N SER A 100 21.17 31.15 5.24
CA SER A 100 20.25 32.23 5.45
C SER A 100 21.15 33.38 5.81
N GLU A 101 21.21 34.41 4.96
CA GLU A 101 21.45 35.77 5.41
C GLU A 101 20.80 35.86 6.78
N LYS A 102 21.62 36.01 7.84
CA LYS A 102 21.25 35.87 9.24
C LYS A 102 19.75 36.08 9.40
N TYR A 103 18.98 35.00 9.56
CA TYR A 103 17.53 35.10 9.68
C TYR A 103 17.25 36.02 10.87
N GLN A 104 17.00 37.30 10.57
CA GLN A 104 16.50 38.30 11.48
C GLN A 104 15.00 38.07 11.41
N PRO A 105 14.37 37.46 12.43
CA PRO A 105 12.92 37.27 12.40
C PRO A 105 12.29 38.64 12.18
N GLN A 106 11.68 38.85 11.01
CA GLN A 106 10.83 40.00 10.80
C GLN A 106 9.66 39.82 11.76
N LYS A 107 9.56 40.70 12.76
CA LYS A 107 8.42 40.73 13.69
C LYS A 107 7.14 40.85 12.88
N SER A 108 6.51 39.72 12.62
CA SER A 108 5.22 39.61 11.96
C SER A 108 4.13 39.87 13.01
N ALA A 109 2.93 40.23 12.56
CA ALA A 109 1.78 40.37 13.45
C ALA A 109 1.46 39.08 14.24
N PHE A 110 1.97 37.92 13.78
CA PHE A 110 1.89 36.62 14.47
C PHE A 110 2.93 36.43 15.59
N ASP A 111 4.01 37.22 15.62
CA ASP A 111 5.02 37.16 16.68
C ASP A 111 4.59 37.90 17.97
N LEU A 112 3.65 38.84 17.85
CA LEU A 112 3.01 39.53 18.98
C LEU A 112 2.26 38.55 19.91
N PRO A 113 1.35 37.69 19.42
CA PRO A 113 0.70 36.68 20.26
C PRO A 113 1.69 35.68 20.86
N ILE A 114 2.74 35.26 20.13
CA ILE A 114 3.73 34.30 20.63
C ILE A 114 4.59 34.92 21.74
N SER A 115 5.01 36.18 21.58
CA SER A 115 5.78 36.90 22.60
C SER A 115 4.94 37.23 23.84
N GLN A 116 3.68 37.63 23.67
CA GLN A 116 2.72 37.80 24.76
C GLN A 116 2.41 36.46 25.47
N GLY A 117 2.28 35.37 24.72
CA GLY A 117 2.11 34.02 25.25
C GLY A 117 3.32 33.59 26.07
N ARG A 118 4.54 33.86 25.58
CA ARG A 118 5.79 33.59 26.31
C ARG A 118 5.88 34.39 27.61
N GLU A 119 5.52 35.67 27.59
CA GLU A 119 5.54 36.50 28.80
C GLU A 119 4.49 36.06 29.83
N THR A 120 3.29 35.71 29.36
CA THR A 120 2.23 35.12 30.18
C THR A 120 2.66 33.79 30.78
N ALA A 121 3.32 32.93 30.00
CA ALA A 121 3.85 31.65 30.49
C ALA A 121 4.95 31.85 31.54
N LEU A 122 5.83 32.84 31.36
CA LEU A 122 6.88 33.19 32.32
C LEU A 122 6.30 33.74 33.64
N LYS A 123 5.23 34.55 33.57
CA LYS A 123 4.50 35.00 34.76
C LYS A 123 3.79 33.84 35.45
N ALA A 124 3.10 32.99 34.69
CA ALA A 124 2.41 31.81 35.21
C ALA A 124 3.36 30.78 35.85
N LEU A 125 4.59 30.65 35.31
CA LEU A 125 5.66 29.79 35.84
C LEU A 125 6.01 30.15 37.30
N THR A 126 5.89 31.41 37.70
CA THR A 126 6.15 31.83 39.09
C THR A 126 5.07 31.39 40.08
N THR A 127 3.87 31.11 39.58
CA THR A 127 2.71 30.66 40.37
C THR A 127 2.44 29.17 40.24
N LEU A 128 3.14 28.48 39.33
CA LEU A 128 2.97 27.05 39.08
C LEU A 128 3.76 26.24 40.10
N ASP A 129 3.05 25.37 40.83
CA ASP A 129 3.65 24.33 41.65
C ASP A 129 4.19 23.21 40.75
N LEU A 130 5.39 23.44 40.23
CA LEU A 130 6.11 22.53 39.32
C LEU A 130 6.27 21.12 39.90
N PRO A 131 6.61 20.92 41.19
CA PRO A 131 6.61 19.59 41.81
C PRO A 131 5.27 18.85 41.69
N ARG A 132 4.15 19.53 41.97
CA ARG A 132 2.81 18.93 41.85
C ARG A 132 2.46 18.59 40.41
N LEU A 133 2.78 19.46 39.46
CA LEU A 133 2.52 19.23 38.04
C LEU A 133 3.36 18.06 37.48
N ASN A 134 4.63 17.97 37.88
CA ASN A 134 5.51 16.87 37.48
C ASN A 134 5.06 15.54 38.09
N SER A 135 4.61 15.54 39.35
CA SER A 135 4.02 14.36 40.00
C SER A 135 2.75 13.90 39.28
N PHE A 136 1.88 14.85 38.90
CA PHE A 136 0.68 14.54 38.13
C PHE A 136 1.00 13.96 36.74
N ASN A 137 1.91 14.58 35.98
CA ASN A 137 2.32 14.09 34.66
C ASN A 137 2.99 12.71 34.72
N SER A 138 3.82 12.46 35.74
CA SER A 138 4.41 11.15 35.98
C SER A 138 3.34 10.07 36.24
N THR A 139 2.34 10.40 37.06
CA THR A 139 1.22 9.50 37.36
C THR A 139 0.40 9.20 36.09
N LEU A 140 0.11 10.23 35.29
CA LEU A 140 -0.63 10.10 34.03
C LEU A 140 0.13 9.25 33.00
N THR A 141 1.44 9.44 32.91
CA THR A 141 2.31 8.64 32.03
C THR A 141 2.34 7.17 32.47
N THR A 142 2.42 6.92 33.77
CA THR A 142 2.38 5.56 34.33
C THR A 142 1.05 4.87 34.04
N LEU A 143 -0.06 5.60 34.24
CA LEU A 143 -1.41 5.08 33.96
C LEU A 143 -1.58 4.79 32.46
N HIS A 144 -1.10 5.67 31.59
CA HIS A 144 -1.13 5.46 30.14
C HIS A 144 -0.36 4.19 29.75
N ASN A 145 0.86 4.02 30.26
CA ASN A 145 1.67 2.83 29.99
C ASN A 145 0.97 1.55 30.43
N TYR A 146 0.35 1.54 31.61
CA TYR A 146 -0.44 0.39 32.09
C TYR A 146 -1.64 0.08 31.18
N TYR A 147 -2.39 1.09 30.74
CA TYR A 147 -3.53 0.89 29.84
C TYR A 147 -3.11 0.36 28.47
N VAL A 148 -2.01 0.89 27.92
CA VAL A 148 -1.45 0.45 26.64
C VAL A 148 -0.97 -1.00 26.76
N ASP A 149 -0.25 -1.35 27.82
CA ASP A 149 0.23 -2.72 28.05
C ASP A 149 -0.95 -3.71 28.16
N LYS A 150 -1.99 -3.35 28.94
CA LYS A 150 -3.20 -4.15 29.06
C LYS A 150 -3.95 -4.31 27.73
N MET A 151 -4.00 -3.26 26.92
CA MET A 151 -4.62 -3.30 25.58
C MET A 151 -3.83 -4.22 24.65
N ILE A 152 -2.49 -4.12 24.65
CA ILE A 152 -1.59 -4.97 23.87
C ILE A 152 -1.74 -6.44 24.29
N CYS A 153 -1.69 -6.75 25.60
CA CYS A 153 -1.86 -8.12 26.11
C CYS A 153 -3.27 -8.68 25.73
N SER A 154 -4.31 -7.84 25.61
CA SER A 154 -5.65 -8.25 25.16
C SER A 154 -5.78 -8.53 23.66
N CYS A 155 -4.99 -7.86 22.82
CA CYS A 155 -5.04 -7.99 21.36
C CYS A 155 -4.13 -9.11 20.83
N LEU A 156 -3.01 -9.40 21.51
CA LEU A 156 -2.00 -10.36 21.03
C LEU A 156 -2.07 -11.73 21.71
N GLY A 157 -2.80 -11.86 22.84
CA GLY A 157 -2.78 -13.09 23.62
C GLY A 157 -1.38 -13.41 24.19
N HIS A 158 -1.26 -14.46 25.00
CA HIS A 158 -0.04 -14.85 25.75
C HIS A 158 1.19 -15.22 24.89
N GLU A 159 1.24 -14.90 23.59
CA GLU A 159 2.29 -15.32 22.66
C GLU A 159 3.62 -14.57 22.80
N LEU A 160 3.67 -13.49 23.58
CA LEU A 160 4.92 -12.83 23.94
C LEU A 160 5.22 -13.10 25.41
N ASN A 161 6.32 -13.83 25.66
CA ASN A 161 6.83 -14.17 26.99
C ASN A 161 7.45 -12.94 27.69
N THR A 162 6.81 -11.78 27.58
CA THR A 162 7.15 -10.54 28.27
C THR A 162 6.25 -10.45 29.50
N PRO A 163 6.80 -10.25 30.71
CA PRO A 163 5.98 -10.05 31.88
C PRO A 163 5.15 -8.76 31.69
N CYS A 164 3.83 -8.89 31.49
CA CYS A 164 2.91 -7.75 31.60
C CYS A 164 3.03 -7.21 33.05
N LEU A 165 3.11 -5.89 33.23
CA LEU A 165 3.31 -5.24 34.53
C LEU A 165 2.05 -5.27 35.42
#